data_AF-A0A920RXK7-F1
#
_entry.id   AF-A0A920RXK7-F1
#
_cell.length_a   1.000
_cell.length_b   1.000
_cell.length_c   1.000
_cell.angle_alpha   90.00
_cell.angle_beta   90.00
_cell.angle_gamma   90.00
#
_symmetry.space_group_name_H-M   'P 1'
#
loop_
_entity.id
_entity.type
_entity.pdbx_description
1 polymer ?
#
loop_
_entity_poly.entity_id
_entity_poly.type
_entity_poly.pdbx_seq_one_letter_code
_entity_poly.pdbx_strand_id
1 'polypeptide(L)'
;MPTAGARIASWVPGTPGHSWQAVASGGTSIGLKGEKLAAQVLSDTAIEIYLDPSIAEKADEELSRKVGKDFNYLPLLGDRDPPLNYRN
;
A
#
# COMPACT_ATOMS: atom_id res chain seq x y z
N MET A 1 -12.97 -1.69 0.22
CA MET A 1 -12.11 -0.50 0.39
C MET A 1 -11.15 -0.45 -0.79
N PRO A 2 -11.33 0.47 -1.74
CA PRO A 2 -10.34 0.68 -2.81
C PRO A 2 -9.04 1.18 -2.18
N THR A 3 -7.94 0.45 -2.41
CA THR A 3 -6.60 0.84 -1.94
C THR A 3 -5.70 1.07 -3.14
N ALA A 4 -5.01 2.22 -3.15
CA ALA A 4 -3.96 2.51 -4.11
C ALA A 4 -2.60 2.60 -3.40
N GLY A 5 -1.52 2.41 -4.15
CA GLY A 5 -0.17 2.58 -3.64
C GLY A 5 0.76 3.08 -4.75
N ALA A 6 1.76 3.87 -4.36
CA ALA A 6 2.80 4.34 -5.25
C ALA A 6 4.10 3.55 -5.01
N ARG A 7 4.83 3.23 -6.08
CA ARG A 7 6.19 2.70 -6.00
C ARG A 7 7.17 3.77 -6.48
N ILE A 8 8.03 4.21 -5.57
CA ILE A 8 9.04 5.24 -5.83
C ILE A 8 10.43 4.61 -5.64
N ALA A 9 11.36 4.96 -6.52
CA ALA A 9 12.74 4.51 -6.42
C ALA A 9 13.43 5.18 -5.22
N SER A 10 13.77 4.39 -4.21
CA SER A 10 14.52 4.81 -3.02
C SER A 10 15.78 3.97 -2.77
N TRP A 11 16.04 2.98 -3.62
CA TRP A 11 17.20 2.08 -3.57
C TRP A 11 17.95 2.11 -4.91
N VAL A 12 19.22 1.69 -4.89
CA VAL A 12 20.00 1.49 -6.12
C VAL A 12 19.38 0.35 -6.95
N PRO A 13 19.28 0.47 -8.29
CA PRO A 13 18.76 -0.59 -9.14
C PRO A 13 19.45 -1.95 -8.89
N GLY A 14 18.66 -3.02 -8.78
CA GLY A 14 19.15 -4.37 -8.50
C GLY A 14 19.25 -4.72 -7.00
N THR A 15 18.93 -3.80 -6.09
CA THR A 15 18.91 -4.08 -4.64
C THR A 15 17.77 -5.06 -4.29
N PRO A 16 18.05 -6.24 -3.67
CA PRO A 16 17.01 -7.16 -3.24
C PRO A 16 16.22 -6.60 -2.05
N GLY A 17 14.91 -6.84 -2.02
CA GLY A 17 14.08 -6.52 -0.85
C GLY A 17 14.49 -7.33 0.38
N HIS A 18 14.13 -6.84 1.57
CA HIS A 18 14.49 -7.46 2.87
C HIS A 18 16.00 -7.70 3.04
N SER A 19 16.83 -6.78 2.53
CA SER A 19 18.29 -6.87 2.60
C SER A 19 18.90 -5.69 3.37
N TRP A 20 20.11 -5.90 3.90
CA TRP A 20 20.87 -4.82 4.53
C TRP A 20 21.23 -3.70 3.55
N GLN A 21 21.40 -4.01 2.26
CA GLN A 21 21.63 -3.02 1.20
C GLN A 21 20.42 -2.09 1.03
N ALA A 22 19.20 -2.62 1.12
CA ALA A 22 17.97 -1.82 1.08
C ALA A 22 17.89 -0.88 2.30
N VAL A 23 18.19 -1.40 3.50
CA VAL A 23 18.20 -0.60 4.74
C VAL A 23 19.27 0.49 4.68
N ALA A 24 20.49 0.16 4.26
CA ALA A 24 21.59 1.12 4.16
C ALA A 24 21.28 2.26 3.17
N SER A 25 20.52 1.98 2.10
CA SER A 25 20.11 3.00 1.11
C SER A 25 19.22 4.10 1.72
N GLY A 26 18.45 3.78 2.76
CA GLY A 26 17.50 4.71 3.40
C GLY A 26 18.19 5.94 4.00
N GLY A 27 19.38 5.78 4.58
CA GLY A 27 20.16 6.87 5.19
C GLY A 27 20.93 7.76 4.19
N THR A 28 20.75 7.55 2.89
CA THR A 28 21.51 8.26 1.85
C THR A 28 20.61 9.20 1.05
N SER A 29 21.22 9.98 0.15
CA SER A 29 20.48 10.97 -0.65
C SER A 29 19.45 10.36 -1.59
N ILE A 30 19.63 9.13 -2.09
CA ILE A 30 18.62 8.45 -2.92
C ILE A 30 17.39 8.06 -2.08
N GLY A 31 17.60 7.57 -0.86
CA GLY A 31 16.53 7.25 0.08
C GLY A 31 15.70 8.49 0.43
N LEU A 32 16.36 9.56 0.89
CA LEU A 32 15.69 10.80 1.29
C LEU A 32 14.94 11.49 0.15
N LYS A 33 15.51 11.51 -1.08
CA LYS A 33 14.82 12.08 -2.25
C LYS A 33 13.62 11.23 -2.67
N GLY A 34 13.76 9.90 -2.62
CA GLY A 34 12.65 8.98 -2.89
C GLY A 34 11.52 9.13 -1.87
N GLU A 35 11.85 9.25 -0.58
CA GLU A 35 10.88 9.48 0.49
C GLU A 35 10.13 10.81 0.31
N LYS A 36 10.85 11.90 0.04
CA LYS A 36 10.20 13.20 -0.23
C LYS A 36 9.23 13.12 -1.40
N LEU A 37 9.61 12.46 -2.49
CA LEU A 37 8.73 12.28 -3.65
C LEU A 37 7.52 11.41 -3.30
N ALA A 38 7.71 10.34 -2.53
CA ALA A 38 6.61 9.49 -2.07
C ALA A 38 5.61 10.29 -1.21
N ALA A 39 6.10 11.12 -0.29
CA ALA A 39 5.26 11.98 0.54
C ALA A 39 4.45 12.97 -0.30
N GLN A 40 5.08 13.62 -1.30
CA GLN A 40 4.40 14.54 -2.21
C GLN A 40 3.32 13.86 -3.04
N VAL A 41 3.63 12.70 -3.65
CA VAL A 41 2.65 11.96 -4.44
C VAL A 41 1.45 11.54 -3.59
N LEU A 42 1.69 11.05 -2.37
CA LEU A 42 0.61 10.65 -1.47
C LEU A 42 -0.23 11.85 -1.00
N SER A 43 0.40 12.98 -0.65
CA SER A 43 -0.32 14.18 -0.22
C SER A 43 -1.14 14.78 -1.35
N ASP A 44 -0.56 14.89 -2.55
CA ASP A 44 -1.22 15.50 -3.71
C ASP A 44 -2.40 14.63 -4.16
N THR A 45 -2.22 13.30 -4.16
CA THR A 45 -3.32 12.34 -4.43
C THR A 45 -4.45 12.50 -3.41
N ALA A 46 -4.13 12.62 -2.12
CA ALA A 46 -5.13 12.80 -1.08
C ALA A 46 -5.86 14.15 -1.22
N ILE A 47 -5.15 15.22 -1.57
CA ILE A 47 -5.74 16.53 -1.84
C ILE A 47 -6.69 16.45 -3.04
N GLU A 48 -6.28 15.80 -4.13
CA GLU A 48 -7.11 15.67 -5.33
C GLU A 48 -8.42 14.90 -5.04
N ILE A 49 -8.33 13.78 -4.33
CA ILE A 49 -9.52 13.01 -3.88
C ILE A 49 -10.41 13.85 -2.95
N TYR A 50 -9.80 14.65 -2.06
CA TYR A 50 -10.55 15.50 -1.14
C TYR A 50 -11.30 16.63 -1.87
N LEU A 51 -10.68 17.22 -2.89
CA LEU A 51 -11.26 18.30 -3.69
C LEU A 51 -12.28 17.80 -4.72
N ASP A 52 -12.12 16.58 -5.22
CA ASP A 52 -13.07 15.90 -6.11
C ASP A 52 -13.48 14.52 -5.55
N PRO A 53 -14.55 14.48 -4.73
CA PRO A 53 -15.07 13.22 -4.17
C PRO A 53 -15.52 12.21 -5.23
N SER A 54 -15.78 12.64 -6.48
CA SER A 54 -16.20 11.72 -7.56
C SER A 54 -15.12 10.68 -7.89
N ILE A 55 -13.85 10.97 -7.57
CA ILE A 55 -12.74 10.03 -7.74
C ILE A 55 -12.95 8.81 -6.82
N ALA A 56 -13.34 9.04 -5.57
CA ALA A 56 -13.60 7.96 -4.61
C ALA A 56 -14.84 7.14 -5.00
N GLU A 57 -15.90 7.79 -5.46
CA GLU A 57 -17.12 7.13 -5.95
C GLU A 57 -16.81 6.21 -7.14
N LYS A 58 -16.08 6.70 -8.14
CA LYS A 58 -15.67 5.91 -9.31
C LYS A 58 -14.79 4.72 -8.92
N ALA A 59 -13.88 4.91 -7.96
CA ALA A 59 -13.02 3.84 -7.46
C ALA A 59 -13.82 2.73 -6.75
N ASP A 60 -14.85 3.11 -5.99
CA ASP A 60 -15.74 2.15 -5.33
C ASP A 60 -16.64 1.40 -6.33
N GLU A 61 -17.16 2.09 -7.35
CA GLU A 61 -17.88 1.47 -8.46
C GLU A 61 -16.99 0.49 -9.24
N GLU A 62 -15.74 0.87 -9.52
CA GLU A 62 -14.76 0.00 -10.16
C GLU A 62 -14.50 -1.25 -9.32
N LEU A 63 -14.24 -1.09 -8.01
CA LEU A 63 -14.01 -2.20 -7.10
C LEU A 63 -15.21 -3.14 -7.08
N SER A 64 -16.42 -2.60 -6.90
CA SER A 64 -17.67 -3.36 -6.86
C SER A 64 -17.89 -4.19 -8.14
N ARG A 65 -17.55 -3.62 -9.31
CA ARG A 65 -17.60 -4.35 -10.58
C ARG A 65 -16.55 -5.46 -10.66
N LYS A 66 -15.32 -5.20 -10.21
CA LYS A 66 -14.20 -6.16 -10.29
C LYS A 66 -14.36 -7.35 -9.36
N VAL A 67 -14.84 -7.12 -8.13
CA VAL A 67 -15.06 -8.21 -7.16
C VAL A 67 -16.35 -8.98 -7.45
N GLY A 68 -17.36 -8.32 -8.02
CA GLY A 68 -18.68 -8.88 -8.29
C GLY A 68 -19.65 -8.63 -7.14
N LYS A 69 -20.96 -8.58 -7.45
CA LYS A 69 -22.02 -8.22 -6.49
C LYS A 69 -22.14 -9.20 -5.32
N ASP A 70 -21.79 -10.47 -5.54
CA ASP A 70 -21.91 -11.54 -4.54
C ASP A 70 -20.57 -11.84 -3.84
N PHE A 71 -19.59 -10.95 -3.97
CA PHE A 71 -18.29 -11.14 -3.35
C PHE A 71 -18.40 -11.07 -1.83
N ASN A 72 -18.15 -12.20 -1.18
CA ASN A 72 -18.00 -12.29 0.26
C ASN A 72 -16.54 -12.59 0.60
N TYR A 73 -15.87 -11.68 1.31
CA TYR A 73 -14.48 -11.90 1.72
C TYR A 73 -14.44 -12.99 2.82
N LEU A 74 -13.80 -14.10 2.50
CA LEU A 74 -13.47 -15.15 3.46
C LEU A 74 -11.95 -15.18 3.62
N PRO A 75 -11.40 -14.92 4.82
CA PRO A 75 -9.96 -15.00 5.03
C PRO A 75 -9.51 -16.44 4.79
N LEU A 76 -8.33 -16.62 4.18
CA LEU A 76 -7.75 -17.95 3.96
C LEU A 76 -7.58 -18.74 5.27
N LEU A 77 -7.44 -18.02 6.38
CA LEU A 77 -7.31 -18.58 7.71
C LEU A 77 -8.60 -19.27 8.21
N GLY A 78 -9.77 -18.86 7.70
CA GLY A 78 -11.07 -19.23 8.25
C GLY A 78 -11.22 -18.83 9.72
N ASP A 79 -12.12 -19.51 10.42
CA ASP A 79 -12.41 -19.30 11.85
C ASP A 79 -11.60 -20.23 12.77
N ARG A 80 -10.39 -20.60 12.36
CA ARG A 80 -9.56 -21.53 13.15
C ARG A 80 -9.01 -20.86 14.41
N ASP A 81 -8.89 -21.62 15.49
CA ASP A 81 -8.20 -21.17 16.69
C ASP A 81 -6.73 -20.81 16.39
N PRO A 82 -6.14 -19.84 17.12
CA PRO A 82 -4.71 -19.55 17.03
C PRO A 82 -3.90 -20.84 17.22
N PRO A 83 -2.86 -21.09 16.39
CA PRO A 83 -2.10 -22.34 16.46
C PRO A 83 -1.34 -22.50 17.78
N LEU A 84 -1.11 -21.41 18.52
CA LEU A 84 -0.41 -21.39 19.79
C LEU A 84 -1.04 -20.37 20.75
N ASN A 85 -1.16 -20.73 22.02
CA ASN A 85 -1.48 -19.80 23.11
C ASN A 85 -0.17 -19.33 23.76
N TYR A 86 0.27 -18.11 23.43
CA TYR A 86 1.51 -17.52 23.95
C TYR A 86 1.39 -16.95 25.38
N ARG A 87 0.27 -17.16 26.08
CA ARG A 87 -0.02 -16.57 27.40
C ARG A 87 -0.15 -17.58 28.55
N ASN A 88 0.14 -18.86 28.31
CA ASN A 88 0.21 -19.90 29.35
C ASN A 88 1.65 -20.40 29.52
#